data_AF-A0A137ST64-F1
#
_entry.id   AF-A0A137ST64-F1
#
_cell.length_a   1.000
_cell.length_b   1.000
_cell.length_c   1.000
_cell.angle_alpha   90.00
_cell.angle_beta   90.00
_cell.angle_gamma   90.00
#
_symmetry.space_group_name_H-M   'P 1'
#
loop_
_entity.id
_entity.type
_entity.pdbx_description
1 polymer ?
#
loop_
_entity_poly.entity_id
_entity_poly.type
_entity_poly.pdbx_seq_one_letter_code
_entity_poly.pdbx_strand_id
1 'polypeptide(L)'
;EPLQATLFDYLKDREEVELNEKEESPLDDLAVKAGDTVYFHHEEYKVREISKNEITGRNDLWLDPVRQGNHQIPIVAFTDNEDLLKHISLKRPNFIVGDEVKYKDKDYTITRFDDMGNNLKTVTVKDNTEYLGGMITGSDVIPYRLEGDLERIFENLTYQNPEKTTEEIEIKKAEAHNFKIKEETLPDKLSPSERLNNNLEAISMLNRIERGERDLDITAQEVLARYVGWGGLADVFDEEKGGQWKEARSFLKENLSQAEYEAARESTLTSFYTPKTVIDGVYKTLSDMGFKQGNILEPSMGIGNFIGNIPDEMNKSKFYGVELDSVSGRIGKLLYPESD
;
A
#
# COMPACT_ATOMS: atom_id res chain seq x y z
N GLU A 1 -67.38 19.49 -22.16
CA GLU A 1 -66.49 20.06 -21.13
C GLU A 1 -65.59 18.97 -20.58
N PRO A 2 -64.38 19.34 -20.14
CA PRO A 2 -63.22 18.47 -20.01
C PRO A 2 -63.35 17.59 -18.76
N LEU A 3 -62.52 16.57 -18.58
CA LEU A 3 -61.37 16.69 -17.69
C LEU A 3 -60.33 15.63 -18.04
N GLN A 4 -59.14 16.13 -18.34
CA GLN A 4 -57.88 15.40 -18.40
C GLN A 4 -57.65 14.73 -17.04
N ALA A 5 -57.65 13.40 -17.02
CA ALA A 5 -57.35 12.61 -15.83
C ALA A 5 -55.97 12.98 -15.29
N THR A 6 -55.88 13.11 -13.97
CA THR A 6 -54.64 13.52 -13.29
C THR A 6 -53.87 12.28 -12.84
N LEU A 7 -52.57 12.43 -12.63
CA LEU A 7 -51.66 11.36 -12.22
C LEU A 7 -52.10 10.65 -10.91
N PHE A 8 -52.99 11.26 -10.13
CA PHE A 8 -53.57 10.70 -8.91
C PHE A 8 -54.68 9.67 -9.15
N ASP A 9 -55.28 9.61 -10.34
CA ASP A 9 -56.29 8.60 -10.68
C ASP A 9 -55.65 7.22 -10.95
N TYR A 10 -54.34 7.17 -11.28
CA TYR A 10 -53.60 5.93 -11.47
C TYR A 10 -53.14 5.25 -10.17
N LEU A 11 -53.18 5.96 -9.04
CA LEU A 11 -52.69 5.45 -7.75
C LEU A 11 -53.77 4.70 -6.94
N LYS A 12 -55.01 4.63 -7.43
CA LYS A 12 -56.12 3.95 -6.74
C LYS A 12 -56.39 2.50 -7.16
N ASP A 13 -55.85 2.05 -8.29
CA ASP A 13 -56.14 0.73 -8.86
C ASP A 13 -54.93 -0.24 -8.87
N ARG A 14 -54.00 -0.10 -7.91
CA ARG A 14 -52.94 -1.11 -7.69
C ARG A 14 -52.74 -1.47 -6.20
N GLU A 15 -53.84 -1.47 -5.43
CA GLU A 15 -54.00 -2.52 -4.43
C GLU A 15 -54.37 -3.81 -5.18
N GLU A 16 -53.76 -4.93 -4.78
CA GLU A 16 -53.84 -6.28 -5.39
C GLU A 16 -52.89 -6.58 -6.56
N VAL A 17 -51.61 -6.84 -6.23
CA VAL A 17 -50.90 -8.01 -6.78
C VAL A 17 -49.99 -8.58 -5.67
N GLU A 18 -50.49 -9.57 -4.93
CA GLU A 18 -49.60 -10.55 -4.29
C GLU A 18 -48.88 -11.32 -5.42
N LEU A 19 -47.55 -11.46 -5.33
CA LEU A 19 -46.86 -12.75 -5.48
C LEU A 19 -45.32 -12.59 -5.46
N ASN A 20 -44.75 -13.37 -4.55
CA ASN A 20 -43.39 -13.94 -4.50
C ASN A 20 -42.35 -13.18 -3.67
N GLU A 21 -42.44 -13.45 -2.36
CA GLU A 21 -41.33 -13.50 -1.43
C GLU A 21 -40.12 -14.22 -2.05
N LYS A 22 -39.07 -13.46 -2.33
CA LYS A 22 -37.70 -13.93 -2.19
C LYS A 22 -37.09 -13.08 -1.09
N GLU A 23 -36.77 -13.74 0.01
CA GLU A 23 -36.16 -13.22 1.23
C GLU A 23 -35.23 -12.03 0.96
N GLU A 24 -35.72 -10.82 1.24
CA GLU A 24 -34.90 -9.62 1.36
C GLU A 24 -34.22 -9.68 2.72
N SER A 25 -32.89 -9.54 2.75
CA SER A 25 -32.18 -9.28 4.00
C SER A 25 -32.77 -8.00 4.60
N PRO A 26 -33.33 -8.01 5.81
CA PRO A 26 -33.88 -6.81 6.41
C PRO A 26 -32.79 -5.75 6.52
N LEU A 27 -33.16 -4.48 6.30
CA LEU A 27 -32.29 -3.30 6.50
C LEU A 27 -31.62 -3.27 7.89
N ASP A 28 -32.10 -4.10 8.83
CA ASP A 28 -31.57 -4.29 10.17
C ASP A 28 -30.20 -5.03 10.24
N ASP A 29 -29.81 -5.78 9.20
CA ASP A 29 -28.55 -6.56 9.12
C ASP A 29 -27.41 -5.82 8.38
N LEU A 30 -27.58 -4.53 8.11
CA LEU A 30 -26.53 -3.73 7.49
C LEU A 30 -25.39 -3.41 8.46
N ALA A 31 -24.18 -3.32 7.92
CA ALA A 31 -22.96 -3.02 8.67
C ALA A 31 -22.95 -1.61 9.29
N VAL A 32 -23.86 -0.73 8.85
CA VAL A 32 -24.02 0.66 9.30
C VAL A 32 -25.49 0.99 9.52
N LYS A 33 -25.75 1.92 10.44
CA LYS A 33 -27.07 2.44 10.79
C LYS A 33 -27.09 3.95 10.77
N ALA A 34 -28.29 4.54 10.69
CA ALA A 34 -28.46 5.99 10.79
C ALA A 34 -27.86 6.52 12.11
N GLY A 35 -27.06 7.58 12.01
CA GLY A 35 -26.31 8.18 13.12
C GLY A 35 -24.87 7.66 13.27
N ASP A 36 -24.51 6.55 12.62
CA ASP A 36 -23.16 6.01 12.67
C ASP A 36 -22.16 6.97 12.01
N THR A 37 -20.92 6.95 12.51
CA THR A 37 -19.80 7.64 11.87
C THR A 37 -19.14 6.71 10.87
N VAL A 38 -18.94 7.20 9.65
CA VAL A 38 -18.23 6.49 8.59
C VAL A 38 -17.22 7.42 7.92
N TYR A 39 -16.24 6.84 7.25
CA TYR A 39 -15.19 7.57 6.56
C TYR A 39 -15.27 7.31 5.06
N PHE A 40 -15.31 8.38 4.28
CA PHE A 40 -15.41 8.32 2.83
C PHE A 40 -14.45 9.33 2.23
N HIS A 41 -13.56 8.88 1.34
CA HIS A 41 -12.52 9.71 0.70
C HIS A 41 -11.74 10.61 1.70
N HIS A 42 -11.27 10.01 2.80
CA HIS A 42 -10.51 10.70 3.85
C HIS A 42 -11.24 11.88 4.50
N GLU A 43 -12.57 11.83 4.56
CA GLU A 43 -13.41 12.78 5.29
C GLU A 43 -14.37 12.01 6.21
N GLU A 44 -14.77 12.65 7.31
CA GLU A 44 -15.71 12.08 8.29
C GLU A 44 -17.15 12.48 7.96
N TYR A 45 -18.04 11.48 7.94
CA TYR A 45 -19.45 11.66 7.67
C TYR A 45 -20.32 10.98 8.74
N LYS A 46 -21.51 11.54 8.93
CA LYS A 46 -22.61 10.88 9.64
C LYS A 46 -23.57 10.24 8.66
N VAL A 47 -23.93 8.99 8.91
CA VAL A 47 -24.99 8.32 8.16
C VAL A 47 -26.31 9.02 8.47
N ARG A 48 -26.90 9.67 7.46
CA ARG A 48 -28.21 10.31 7.59
C ARG A 48 -29.31 9.25 7.55
N GLU A 49 -29.34 8.49 6.46
CA GLU A 49 -30.34 7.47 6.21
C GLU A 49 -29.84 6.45 5.19
N ILE A 50 -30.49 5.28 5.20
CA ILE A 50 -30.30 4.22 4.22
C ILE A 50 -31.66 3.97 3.61
N SER A 51 -31.76 4.08 2.29
CA SER A 51 -33.01 3.86 1.58
C SER A 51 -32.80 2.94 0.39
N LYS A 52 -33.80 2.11 0.08
CA LYS A 52 -33.78 1.28 -1.11
C LYS A 52 -34.21 2.13 -2.30
N ASN A 53 -33.39 2.16 -3.34
CA ASN A 53 -33.68 2.84 -4.59
C ASN A 53 -34.55 1.92 -5.46
N GLU A 54 -35.84 2.25 -5.58
CA GLU A 54 -36.81 1.45 -6.34
C GLU A 54 -36.50 1.40 -7.86
N ILE A 55 -35.71 2.35 -8.38
CA ILE A 55 -35.35 2.42 -9.81
C ILE A 55 -34.16 1.49 -10.10
N THR A 56 -33.14 1.49 -9.25
CA THR A 56 -31.90 0.73 -9.47
C THR A 56 -31.88 -0.63 -8.77
N GLY A 57 -32.78 -0.83 -7.80
CA GLY A 57 -32.81 -2.00 -6.92
C GLY A 57 -31.67 -2.04 -5.89
N ARG A 58 -30.82 -1.02 -5.84
CA ARG A 58 -29.70 -0.88 -4.89
C ARG A 58 -30.13 -0.13 -3.64
N ASN A 59 -29.32 -0.21 -2.59
CA ASN A 59 -29.45 0.64 -1.42
C ASN A 59 -28.61 1.90 -1.59
N ASP A 60 -29.14 3.04 -1.16
CA ASP A 60 -28.48 4.35 -1.18
C ASP A 60 -28.17 4.76 0.27
N LEU A 61 -26.88 4.98 0.56
CA LEU A 61 -26.39 5.50 1.83
C LEU A 61 -26.17 7.02 1.71
N TRP A 62 -26.96 7.79 2.46
CA TRP A 62 -26.86 9.25 2.50
C TRP A 62 -25.92 9.70 3.61
N LEU A 63 -24.98 10.58 3.28
CA LEU A 63 -23.91 11.00 4.20
C LEU A 63 -23.92 12.51 4.43
N ASP A 64 -23.90 12.90 5.70
CA ASP A 64 -23.80 14.30 6.13
C ASP A 64 -22.38 14.65 6.58
N PRO A 65 -21.77 15.73 6.03
CA PRO A 65 -20.41 16.10 6.38
C PRO A 65 -20.34 16.56 7.84
N VAL A 66 -19.33 16.09 8.57
CA VAL A 66 -19.11 16.48 9.98
C VAL A 66 -18.31 17.78 10.08
N ARG A 67 -17.34 17.98 9.19
CA ARG A 67 -16.43 19.12 9.21
C ARG A 67 -17.09 20.37 8.64
N GLN A 68 -17.06 21.49 9.36
CA GLN A 68 -17.69 22.77 8.92
C GLN A 68 -17.24 23.29 7.54
N GLY A 69 -16.04 22.92 7.09
CA GLY A 69 -15.51 23.30 5.78
C GLY A 69 -15.96 22.39 4.63
N ASN A 70 -16.55 21.24 4.92
CA ASN A 70 -17.02 20.27 3.94
C ASN A 70 -18.52 20.45 3.72
N HIS A 71 -18.92 20.74 2.49
CA HIS A 71 -20.32 20.96 2.10
C HIS A 71 -20.84 19.86 1.15
N GLN A 72 -20.05 18.80 0.94
CA GLN A 72 -20.43 17.70 0.07
C GLN A 72 -21.39 16.76 0.80
N ILE A 73 -22.49 16.40 0.14
CA ILE A 73 -23.46 15.41 0.62
C ILE A 73 -23.40 14.20 -0.35
N PRO A 74 -22.52 13.22 -0.12
CA PRO A 74 -22.41 12.06 -0.99
C PRO A 74 -23.59 11.10 -0.81
N ILE A 75 -23.93 10.40 -1.90
CA ILE A 75 -24.83 9.26 -1.93
C ILE A 75 -24.02 8.06 -2.41
N VAL A 76 -23.88 7.04 -1.57
CA VAL A 76 -23.14 5.82 -1.90
C VAL A 76 -24.14 4.72 -2.21
N ALA A 77 -24.19 4.29 -3.47
CA ALA A 77 -25.06 3.19 -3.91
C ALA A 77 -24.35 1.84 -3.72
N PHE A 78 -25.01 0.88 -3.09
CA PHE A 78 -24.44 -0.43 -2.78
C PHE A 78 -25.48 -1.57 -2.88
N THR A 79 -25.01 -2.79 -3.06
CA THR A 79 -25.86 -3.99 -3.19
C THR A 79 -25.92 -4.84 -1.92
N ASP A 80 -24.80 -4.97 -1.21
CA ASP A 80 -24.67 -5.70 0.05
C ASP A 80 -23.58 -5.06 0.94
N ASN A 81 -23.33 -5.65 2.12
CA ASN A 81 -22.32 -5.15 3.06
C ASN A 81 -20.89 -5.21 2.49
N GLU A 82 -20.55 -6.21 1.68
CA GLU A 82 -19.21 -6.32 1.10
C GLU A 82 -18.97 -5.22 0.06
N ASP A 83 -19.99 -4.92 -0.75
CA ASP A 83 -19.98 -3.83 -1.73
C ASP A 83 -19.89 -2.47 -1.03
N LEU A 84 -20.67 -2.26 0.03
CA LEU A 84 -20.64 -1.03 0.81
C LEU A 84 -19.25 -0.76 1.41
N LEU A 85 -18.62 -1.78 2.00
CA LEU A 85 -17.30 -1.68 2.62
C LEU A 85 -16.15 -1.49 1.63
N LYS A 86 -16.38 -1.62 0.32
CA LYS A 86 -15.42 -1.19 -0.72
C LYS A 86 -15.42 0.33 -0.93
N HIS A 87 -16.48 1.02 -0.50
CA HIS A 87 -16.64 2.45 -0.70
C HIS A 87 -16.37 3.26 0.56
N ILE A 88 -16.83 2.78 1.72
CA ILE A 88 -16.66 3.45 3.01
C ILE A 88 -15.77 2.65 3.96
N SER A 89 -15.18 3.33 4.94
CA SER A 89 -14.52 2.68 6.08
C SER A 89 -15.28 2.93 7.37
N LEU A 90 -15.42 1.89 8.18
CA LEU A 90 -16.00 1.98 9.54
C LEU A 90 -14.96 2.46 10.57
N LYS A 91 -13.68 2.23 10.29
CA LYS A 91 -12.57 2.70 11.12
C LYS A 91 -12.01 3.99 10.54
N ARG A 92 -11.67 4.93 11.42
CA ARG A 92 -11.01 6.18 11.05
C ARG A 92 -9.67 5.86 10.38
N PRO A 93 -9.41 6.38 9.17
CA PRO A 93 -8.07 6.38 8.62
C PRO A 93 -7.10 7.11 9.54
N ASN A 94 -5.82 6.77 9.47
CA ASN A 94 -4.79 7.42 10.29
C ASN A 94 -4.70 8.94 10.03
N PHE A 95 -5.09 9.37 8.83
CA PHE A 95 -5.13 10.77 8.42
C PHE A 95 -6.42 11.05 7.67
N ILE A 96 -7.07 12.17 7.97
CA ILE A 96 -8.21 12.70 7.22
C ILE A 96 -8.01 14.19 6.92
N VAL A 97 -8.81 14.75 6.03
CA VAL A 97 -8.80 16.19 5.75
C VAL A 97 -9.18 16.96 7.02
N GLY A 98 -8.39 17.99 7.32
CA GLY A 98 -8.51 18.79 8.53
C GLY A 98 -7.61 18.34 9.68
N ASP A 99 -6.94 17.20 9.56
CA ASP A 99 -5.93 16.80 10.55
C ASP A 99 -4.73 17.75 10.51
N GLU A 100 -4.31 18.20 11.69
CA GLU A 100 -3.02 18.85 11.89
C GLU A 100 -1.93 17.78 11.96
N VAL A 101 -0.87 17.97 11.19
CA VAL A 101 0.25 17.05 11.09
C VAL A 101 1.57 17.78 11.24
N LYS A 102 2.55 17.13 11.87
CA LYS A 102 3.94 17.59 11.80
C LYS A 102 4.61 17.03 10.56
N TYR A 103 5.21 17.90 9.76
CA TYR A 103 5.97 17.55 8.56
C TYR A 103 7.17 18.50 8.44
N LYS A 104 8.39 17.99 8.20
CA LYS A 104 9.62 18.80 8.13
C LYS A 104 9.78 19.78 9.30
N ASP A 105 9.52 19.29 10.52
CA ASP A 105 9.60 20.06 11.78
C ASP A 105 8.69 21.30 11.86
N LYS A 106 7.62 21.33 11.06
CA LYS A 106 6.58 22.36 11.15
C LYS A 106 5.19 21.72 11.16
N ASP A 107 4.23 22.50 11.64
CA ASP A 107 2.83 22.09 11.69
C ASP A 107 2.13 22.50 10.39
N TYR A 108 1.46 21.53 9.79
CA TYR A 108 0.67 21.69 8.59
C TYR A 108 -0.75 21.18 8.84
N THR A 109 -1.69 21.65 8.02
CA THR A 109 -3.04 21.08 7.96
C THR A 109 -3.20 20.28 6.68
N ILE A 110 -3.70 19.04 6.76
CA ILE A 110 -4.09 18.28 5.57
C ILE A 110 -5.34 18.91 4.97
N THR A 111 -5.26 19.30 3.70
CA THR A 111 -6.34 20.02 3.01
C THR A 111 -7.03 19.20 1.94
N ARG A 112 -6.35 18.18 1.40
CA ARG A 112 -6.87 17.41 0.26
C ARG A 112 -6.14 16.07 0.09
N PHE A 113 -6.90 15.08 -0.36
CA PHE A 113 -6.40 13.84 -0.94
C PHE A 113 -6.90 13.71 -2.38
N ASP A 114 -6.04 13.26 -3.28
CA ASP A 114 -6.37 13.00 -4.68
C ASP A 114 -5.87 11.63 -5.10
N ASP A 115 -6.72 10.88 -5.82
CA ASP A 115 -6.34 9.66 -6.53
C ASP A 115 -5.96 10.01 -7.96
N MET A 116 -4.70 9.79 -8.32
CA MET A 116 -4.15 10.10 -9.64
C MET A 116 -4.25 8.90 -10.60
N GLY A 117 -4.79 7.76 -10.16
CA GLY A 117 -4.78 6.51 -10.89
C GLY A 117 -3.41 5.81 -10.88
N ASN A 118 -3.34 4.59 -11.42
CA ASN A 118 -2.10 3.79 -11.49
C ASN A 118 -1.38 3.61 -10.13
N ASN A 119 -2.14 3.41 -9.05
CA ASN A 119 -1.63 3.26 -7.68
C ASN A 119 -0.81 4.46 -7.17
N LEU A 120 -1.07 5.67 -7.70
CA LEU A 120 -0.47 6.90 -7.23
C LEU A 120 -1.55 7.80 -6.63
N LYS A 121 -1.32 8.26 -5.41
CA LYS A 121 -2.17 9.23 -4.71
C LYS A 121 -1.35 10.44 -4.31
N THR A 122 -2.00 11.56 -4.04
CA THR A 122 -1.34 12.75 -3.51
C THR A 122 -2.09 13.32 -2.32
N VAL A 123 -1.36 13.80 -1.32
CA VAL A 123 -1.90 14.56 -0.19
C VAL A 123 -1.38 16.00 -0.27
N THR A 124 -2.27 16.98 -0.11
CA THR A 124 -1.90 18.39 -0.07
C THR A 124 -1.93 18.89 1.36
N VAL A 125 -0.81 19.41 1.83
CA VAL A 125 -0.66 19.98 3.17
C VAL A 125 -0.40 21.48 3.08
N LYS A 126 -1.02 22.25 3.96
CA LYS A 126 -0.89 23.71 4.01
C LYS A 126 -0.15 24.11 5.28
N ASP A 127 0.92 24.89 5.14
CA ASP A 127 1.74 25.39 6.25
C ASP A 127 0.86 26.30 7.14
N ASN A 128 0.87 26.04 8.44
CA ASN A 128 0.10 26.81 9.42
C ASN A 128 0.79 28.14 9.79
N THR A 129 2.04 28.36 9.36
CA THR A 129 2.74 29.63 9.56
C THR A 129 2.25 30.69 8.59
N GLU A 130 1.48 31.65 9.12
CA GLU A 130 0.94 32.76 8.34
C GLU A 130 1.96 33.89 8.20
N TYR A 131 2.28 34.27 6.95
CA TYR A 131 2.97 35.53 6.65
C TYR A 131 1.97 36.57 6.12
N LEU A 132 2.17 37.82 6.51
CA LEU A 132 1.32 38.96 6.12
C LEU A 132 -0.18 38.79 6.46
N GLY A 133 -0.49 38.27 7.66
CA GLY A 133 -1.88 38.12 8.11
C GLY A 133 -2.69 37.10 7.30
N GLY A 134 -2.06 35.98 6.92
CA GLY A 134 -2.70 34.87 6.19
C GLY A 134 -2.63 34.97 4.66
N MET A 135 -2.00 36.01 4.09
CA MET A 135 -1.90 36.19 2.63
C MET A 135 -0.90 35.24 1.95
N ILE A 136 0.08 34.74 2.70
CA ILE A 136 1.07 33.78 2.19
C ILE A 136 1.10 32.60 3.16
N THR A 137 0.71 31.44 2.64
CA THR A 137 0.84 30.14 3.31
C THR A 137 1.46 29.19 2.29
N GLY A 138 2.48 28.43 2.70
CA GLY A 138 3.09 27.42 1.84
C GLY A 138 2.13 26.25 1.63
N SER A 139 2.19 25.57 0.50
CA SER A 139 1.47 24.31 0.30
C SER A 139 2.40 23.32 -0.40
N ASP A 140 2.46 22.10 0.14
CA ASP A 140 3.23 20.99 -0.43
C ASP A 140 2.25 19.92 -0.92
N VAL A 141 2.52 19.35 -2.09
CA VAL A 141 1.79 18.18 -2.63
C VAL A 141 2.73 16.98 -2.56
N ILE A 142 2.35 15.97 -1.78
CA ILE A 142 3.19 14.83 -1.46
C ILE A 142 2.59 13.57 -2.12
N PRO A 143 3.32 12.91 -3.02
CA PRO A 143 2.88 11.65 -3.60
C PRO A 143 3.05 10.50 -2.61
N TYR A 144 2.09 9.59 -2.58
CA TYR A 144 2.12 8.36 -1.77
C TYR A 144 1.42 7.21 -2.51
N ARG A 145 1.74 5.95 -2.14
CA ARG A 145 1.13 4.76 -2.76
C ARG A 145 0.29 3.97 -1.76
N LEU A 146 0.74 3.87 -0.52
CA LEU A 146 0.08 3.16 0.59
C LEU A 146 -0.20 4.12 1.74
N GLU A 147 -1.30 3.90 2.50
CA GLU A 147 -1.63 4.74 3.66
C GLU A 147 -0.52 4.74 4.74
N GLY A 148 0.19 3.61 4.88
CA GLY A 148 1.35 3.51 5.79
C GLY A 148 2.55 4.38 5.37
N ASP A 149 2.61 4.86 4.13
CA ASP A 149 3.65 5.81 3.71
C ASP A 149 3.47 7.15 4.43
N LEU A 150 2.22 7.56 4.67
CA LEU A 150 1.89 8.83 5.33
C LEU A 150 2.26 8.80 6.81
N GLU A 151 2.13 7.65 7.48
CA GLU A 151 2.53 7.49 8.88
C GLU A 151 4.03 7.67 9.11
N ARG A 152 4.83 7.50 8.05
CA ARG A 152 6.29 7.71 8.10
C ARG A 152 6.69 9.15 7.81
N ILE A 153 5.79 9.92 7.19
CA ILE A 153 6.05 11.29 6.73
C ILE A 153 5.42 12.31 7.69
N PHE A 154 4.30 11.94 8.30
CA PHE A 154 3.49 12.79 9.16
C PHE A 154 3.35 12.22 10.57
N GLU A 155 3.45 13.10 11.55
CA GLU A 155 2.96 12.85 12.91
C GLU A 155 1.57 13.47 13.04
N ASN A 156 0.52 12.70 13.33
CA ASN A 156 -0.84 13.25 13.50
C ASN A 156 -0.97 13.93 14.87
N LEU A 157 -1.20 15.23 14.88
CA LEU A 157 -1.34 16.04 16.09
C LEU A 157 -2.80 16.10 16.59
N THR A 158 -3.77 15.84 15.71
CA THR A 158 -5.22 15.91 16.02
C THR A 158 -5.79 14.57 16.48
N TYR A 159 -5.29 13.47 15.92
CA TYR A 159 -5.77 12.12 16.21
C TYR A 159 -4.63 11.21 16.63
N GLN A 160 -4.65 10.83 17.91
CA GLN A 160 -3.89 9.70 18.43
C GLN A 160 -4.88 8.55 18.61
N ASN A 161 -4.74 7.48 17.84
CA ASN A 161 -5.64 6.34 17.95
C ASN A 161 -5.55 5.77 19.40
N PRO A 162 -6.66 5.59 20.13
CA PRO A 162 -6.58 5.02 21.48
C PRO A 162 -6.13 3.55 21.49
N GLU A 163 -6.34 2.79 20.40
CA GLU A 163 -5.68 1.48 20.20
C GLU A 163 -4.15 1.65 20.10
N LYS A 164 -3.70 2.77 19.53
CA LYS A 164 -2.29 3.17 19.49
C LYS A 164 -1.71 3.59 20.85
N THR A 165 -2.48 4.03 21.85
CA THR A 165 -1.85 4.45 23.15
C THR A 165 -1.40 3.28 24.03
N THR A 166 -1.92 2.08 23.78
CA THR A 166 -1.49 0.85 24.46
C THR A 166 -0.67 -0.06 23.54
N GLU A 167 -0.83 0.08 22.22
CA GLU A 167 -0.06 -0.68 21.21
C GLU A 167 1.14 0.08 20.63
N GLU A 168 1.29 1.42 20.71
CA GLU A 168 2.45 2.17 20.17
C GLU A 168 3.63 2.34 21.14
N ILE A 169 3.47 1.99 22.42
CA ILE A 169 4.65 1.72 23.27
C ILE A 169 5.17 0.29 23.02
N GLU A 170 4.38 -0.54 22.31
CA GLU A 170 4.69 -1.92 21.92
C GLU A 170 4.61 -2.19 20.40
N ILE A 171 4.61 -1.18 19.52
CA ILE A 171 5.26 -1.33 18.22
C ILE A 171 6.75 -1.25 18.54
N LYS A 172 7.22 -2.34 19.16
CA LYS A 172 8.61 -2.72 19.14
C LYS A 172 9.08 -2.44 17.72
N LYS A 173 10.25 -1.82 17.61
CA LYS A 173 11.26 -2.27 16.65
C LYS A 173 10.99 -3.76 16.38
N ALA A 174 10.30 -4.09 15.29
CA ALA A 174 10.20 -5.48 14.90
C ALA A 174 11.64 -5.79 14.55
N GLU A 175 12.33 -6.43 15.49
CA GLU A 175 13.72 -6.77 15.35
C GLU A 175 13.85 -7.48 14.01
N ALA A 176 14.88 -7.12 13.26
CA ALA A 176 15.12 -7.76 12.00
C ALA A 176 15.41 -9.25 12.26
N HIS A 177 14.57 -10.10 11.71
CA HIS A 177 14.73 -11.55 11.74
C HIS A 177 14.92 -12.05 10.32
N ASN A 178 15.18 -13.35 10.15
CA ASN A 178 15.17 -13.93 8.81
C ASN A 178 13.82 -13.67 8.10
N PHE A 179 13.86 -12.90 7.02
CA PHE A 179 12.69 -12.42 6.31
C PHE A 179 11.89 -13.59 5.70
N LYS A 180 10.56 -13.52 5.70
CA LYS A 180 9.72 -14.52 5.04
C LYS A 180 9.10 -13.93 3.80
N ILE A 181 9.40 -14.50 2.65
CA ILE A 181 8.85 -14.08 1.37
C ILE A 181 7.40 -14.55 1.29
N LYS A 182 6.52 -13.61 0.96
CA LYS A 182 5.10 -13.85 0.72
C LYS A 182 4.78 -13.60 -0.75
N GLU A 183 3.57 -13.96 -1.18
CA GLU A 183 3.13 -13.77 -2.57
C GLU A 183 3.21 -12.29 -2.97
N GLU A 184 2.85 -11.39 -2.04
CA GLU A 184 2.92 -9.94 -2.22
C GLU A 184 4.35 -9.38 -2.31
N THR A 185 5.36 -10.13 -1.87
CA THR A 185 6.76 -9.70 -1.92
C THR A 185 7.36 -9.87 -3.31
N LEU A 186 6.96 -10.91 -4.04
CA LEU A 186 7.44 -11.24 -5.39
C LEU A 186 6.27 -11.31 -6.37
N PRO A 187 5.68 -10.17 -6.76
CA PRO A 187 4.56 -10.16 -7.70
C PRO A 187 4.96 -10.76 -9.06
N ASP A 188 4.08 -11.61 -9.61
CA ASP A 188 4.29 -12.36 -10.86
C ASP A 188 4.62 -11.48 -12.07
N LYS A 189 4.19 -10.21 -12.05
CA LYS A 189 4.39 -9.25 -13.15
C LYS A 189 4.68 -7.87 -12.61
N LEU A 190 5.86 -7.35 -12.97
CA LEU A 190 6.23 -5.96 -12.80
C LEU A 190 6.69 -5.40 -14.16
N SER A 191 6.25 -4.19 -14.47
CA SER A 191 6.78 -3.44 -15.62
C SER A 191 8.25 -3.07 -15.40
N PRO A 192 9.02 -2.81 -16.48
CA PRO A 192 10.41 -2.34 -16.34
C PRO A 192 10.57 -1.12 -15.43
N SER A 193 9.62 -0.19 -15.47
CA SER A 193 9.62 1.01 -14.61
C SER A 193 9.36 0.68 -13.14
N GLU A 194 8.46 -0.24 -12.81
CA GLU A 194 8.22 -0.67 -11.42
C GLU A 194 9.43 -1.42 -10.86
N ARG A 195 10.04 -2.30 -11.65
CA ARG A 195 11.26 -3.01 -11.29
C ARG A 195 12.42 -2.05 -11.05
N LEU A 196 12.56 -1.04 -11.90
CA LEU A 196 13.55 0.01 -11.72
C LEU A 196 13.31 0.76 -10.40
N ASN A 197 12.09 1.22 -10.14
CA ASN A 197 11.77 1.95 -8.91
C ASN A 197 12.04 1.11 -7.66
N ASN A 198 11.64 -0.17 -7.65
CA ASN A 198 11.94 -1.08 -6.54
C ASN A 198 13.45 -1.17 -6.29
N ASN A 199 14.26 -1.29 -7.34
CA ASN A 199 15.71 -1.34 -7.18
C ASN A 199 16.29 -0.03 -6.64
N LEU A 200 15.81 1.13 -7.11
CA LEU A 200 16.27 2.44 -6.62
C LEU A 200 15.91 2.65 -5.14
N GLU A 201 14.69 2.28 -4.74
CA GLU A 201 14.23 2.35 -3.35
C GLU A 201 15.04 1.42 -2.44
N ALA A 202 15.30 0.18 -2.86
CA ALA A 202 16.10 -0.76 -2.11
C ALA A 202 17.57 -0.31 -1.96
N ILE A 203 18.19 0.24 -3.02
CA ILE A 203 19.56 0.79 -2.95
C ILE A 203 19.61 2.02 -2.01
N SER A 204 18.61 2.90 -2.09
CA SER A 204 18.50 4.04 -1.18
C SER A 204 18.38 3.58 0.28
N MET A 205 17.53 2.60 0.56
CA MET A 205 17.34 2.00 1.88
C MET A 205 18.64 1.35 2.39
N LEU A 206 19.28 0.52 1.57
CA LEU A 206 20.57 -0.11 1.87
C LEU A 206 21.60 0.93 2.29
N ASN A 207 21.80 1.96 1.47
CA ASN A 207 22.80 3.00 1.73
C ASN A 207 22.49 3.80 3.01
N ARG A 208 21.22 4.02 3.35
CA ARG A 208 20.83 4.70 4.60
C ARG A 208 21.11 3.83 5.83
N ILE A 209 20.85 2.52 5.74
CA ILE A 209 21.14 1.57 6.81
C ILE A 209 22.64 1.49 7.06
N GLU A 210 23.44 1.36 6.00
CA GLU A 210 24.90 1.25 6.12
C GLU A 210 25.57 2.54 6.62
N ARG A 211 24.97 3.70 6.33
CA ARG A 211 25.40 4.99 6.89
C ARG A 211 24.92 5.21 8.34
N GLY A 212 24.09 4.32 8.87
CA GLY A 212 23.49 4.47 10.21
C GLY A 212 22.41 5.55 10.29
N GLU A 213 21.91 6.03 9.14
CA GLU A 213 20.81 6.99 9.05
C GLU A 213 19.44 6.32 9.24
N ARG A 214 19.41 4.98 9.22
CA ARG A 214 18.22 4.15 9.36
C ARG A 214 18.56 2.84 10.07
N ASP A 215 17.85 2.52 11.16
CA ASP A 215 17.98 1.21 11.82
C ASP A 215 17.44 0.10 10.89
N LEU A 216 17.96 -1.12 11.02
CA LEU A 216 17.36 -2.30 10.37
C LEU A 216 16.15 -2.77 11.19
N ASP A 217 14.97 -2.77 10.57
CA ASP A 217 13.73 -3.36 11.10
C ASP A 217 12.91 -3.99 9.96
N ILE A 218 11.79 -4.62 10.31
CA ILE A 218 10.93 -5.32 9.34
C ILE A 218 10.51 -4.43 8.16
N THR A 219 10.25 -3.14 8.39
CA THR A 219 9.81 -2.23 7.32
C THR A 219 10.92 -1.93 6.34
N ALA A 220 12.16 -1.85 6.85
CA ALA A 220 13.34 -1.73 6.02
C ALA A 220 13.56 -3.02 5.22
N GLN A 221 13.38 -4.18 5.85
CA GLN A 221 13.45 -5.48 5.16
C GLN A 221 12.39 -5.63 4.06
N GLU A 222 11.16 -5.14 4.26
CA GLU A 222 10.11 -5.16 3.22
C GLU A 222 10.50 -4.35 1.97
N VAL A 223 11.17 -3.21 2.14
CA VAL A 223 11.67 -2.40 1.01
C VAL A 223 12.82 -3.12 0.32
N LEU A 224 13.76 -3.65 1.10
CA LEU A 224 14.92 -4.40 0.60
C LEU A 224 14.51 -5.66 -0.16
N ALA A 225 13.46 -6.36 0.30
CA ALA A 225 12.96 -7.60 -0.30
C ALA A 225 12.33 -7.40 -1.69
N ARG A 226 12.02 -6.15 -2.08
CA ARG A 226 11.48 -5.81 -3.40
C ARG A 226 12.54 -5.66 -4.47
N TYR A 227 13.84 -5.73 -4.14
CA TYR A 227 14.91 -5.68 -5.12
C TYR A 227 14.83 -6.89 -6.06
N VAL A 228 14.82 -6.65 -7.37
CA VAL A 228 14.55 -7.68 -8.40
C VAL A 228 15.73 -7.92 -9.35
N GLY A 229 16.89 -7.36 -9.03
CA GLY A 229 18.08 -7.41 -9.90
C GLY A 229 17.89 -6.66 -11.22
N TRP A 230 18.84 -6.81 -12.13
CA TRP A 230 18.93 -5.97 -13.34
C TRP A 230 18.42 -6.63 -14.62
N GLY A 231 18.00 -7.90 -14.57
CA GLY A 231 17.57 -8.66 -15.76
C GLY A 231 16.51 -7.91 -16.57
N GLY A 232 16.77 -7.57 -17.84
CA GLY A 232 15.82 -6.82 -18.67
C GLY A 232 15.70 -5.32 -18.38
N LEU A 233 16.59 -4.74 -17.56
CA LEU A 233 16.66 -3.30 -17.29
C LEU A 233 17.81 -2.59 -18.03
N ALA A 234 18.25 -3.12 -19.18
CA ALA A 234 19.36 -2.57 -19.95
C ALA A 234 19.17 -1.08 -20.35
N ASP A 235 17.92 -0.66 -20.55
CA ASP A 235 17.54 0.72 -20.88
C ASP A 235 18.03 1.75 -19.86
N VAL A 236 18.16 1.38 -18.58
CA VAL A 236 18.72 2.32 -17.60
C VAL A 236 20.16 2.63 -17.97
N PHE A 237 20.97 1.68 -18.45
CA PHE A 237 22.39 1.90 -18.74
C PHE A 237 22.69 2.48 -20.13
N ASP A 238 21.65 2.76 -20.94
CA ASP A 238 21.80 3.34 -22.27
C ASP A 238 21.86 4.87 -22.20
N GLU A 239 23.02 5.45 -22.48
CA GLU A 239 23.26 6.90 -22.43
C GLU A 239 22.38 7.71 -23.40
N GLU A 240 21.85 7.09 -24.45
CA GLU A 240 20.94 7.75 -25.41
C GLU A 240 19.51 7.88 -24.87
N LYS A 241 19.13 7.08 -23.87
CA LYS A 241 17.79 7.13 -23.25
C LYS A 241 17.68 8.32 -22.31
N GLY A 242 16.75 9.22 -22.61
CA GLY A 242 16.35 10.35 -21.77
C GLY A 242 15.17 10.04 -20.82
N GLY A 243 14.64 11.08 -20.18
CA GLY A 243 13.57 10.96 -19.18
C GLY A 243 13.98 10.03 -18.04
N GLN A 244 13.02 9.28 -17.47
CA GLN A 244 13.20 8.47 -16.24
C GLN A 244 14.51 7.65 -16.19
N TRP A 245 14.98 7.15 -17.34
CA TRP A 245 16.21 6.37 -17.46
C TRP A 245 17.46 7.19 -17.15
N LYS A 246 17.50 8.44 -17.60
CA LYS A 246 18.58 9.39 -17.30
C LYS A 246 18.62 9.73 -15.82
N GLU A 247 17.47 10.04 -15.21
CA GLU A 247 17.42 10.35 -13.79
C GLU A 247 17.83 9.14 -12.93
N ALA A 248 17.36 7.94 -13.29
CA ALA A 248 17.77 6.71 -12.66
C ALA A 248 19.28 6.43 -12.84
N ARG A 249 19.86 6.66 -14.04
CA ARG A 249 21.33 6.57 -14.20
C ARG A 249 22.09 7.48 -13.27
N SER A 250 21.66 8.74 -13.17
CA SER A 250 22.32 9.71 -12.30
C SER A 250 22.29 9.23 -10.85
N PHE A 251 21.12 8.81 -10.36
CA PHE A 251 20.97 8.21 -9.04
C PHE A 251 21.94 7.03 -8.84
N LEU A 252 22.01 6.10 -9.81
CA LEU A 252 22.86 4.93 -9.70
C LEU A 252 24.35 5.29 -9.67
N LYS A 253 24.79 6.25 -10.48
CA LYS A 253 26.19 6.74 -10.47
C LYS A 253 26.54 7.46 -9.15
N GLU A 254 25.56 8.06 -8.49
CA GLU A 254 25.74 8.74 -7.19
C GLU A 254 25.70 7.77 -5.99
N ASN A 255 24.96 6.66 -6.11
CA ASN A 255 24.66 5.76 -4.99
C ASN A 255 25.36 4.40 -5.06
N LEU A 256 26.00 4.07 -6.18
CA LEU A 256 26.80 2.86 -6.35
C LEU A 256 28.27 3.23 -6.56
N SER A 257 29.17 2.37 -6.10
CA SER A 257 30.56 2.45 -6.54
C SER A 257 30.67 2.14 -8.04
N GLN A 258 31.79 2.55 -8.66
CA GLN A 258 32.03 2.28 -10.08
C GLN A 258 31.94 0.78 -10.41
N ALA A 259 32.50 -0.08 -9.56
CA ALA A 259 32.49 -1.53 -9.75
C ALA A 259 31.07 -2.10 -9.63
N GLU A 260 30.25 -1.60 -8.70
CA GLU A 260 28.85 -2.03 -8.55
C GLU A 260 27.98 -1.56 -9.72
N TYR A 261 28.22 -0.34 -10.22
CA TYR A 261 27.54 0.16 -11.41
C TYR A 261 27.86 -0.69 -12.64
N GLU A 262 29.13 -1.07 -12.82
CA GLU A 262 29.57 -1.95 -13.91
C GLU A 262 28.97 -3.36 -13.78
N ALA A 263 29.00 -3.97 -12.59
CA ALA A 263 28.39 -5.27 -12.34
C ALA A 263 26.87 -5.26 -12.57
N ALA A 264 26.19 -4.19 -12.15
CA ALA A 264 24.77 -3.97 -12.41
C ALA A 264 24.46 -3.91 -13.90
N ARG A 265 25.28 -3.21 -14.68
CA ARG A 265 25.15 -3.11 -16.14
C ARG A 265 25.37 -4.45 -16.83
N GLU A 266 26.40 -5.19 -16.44
CA GLU A 266 26.77 -6.49 -17.02
C GLU A 266 25.72 -7.58 -16.74
N SER A 267 25.05 -7.50 -15.59
CA SER A 267 24.06 -8.48 -15.16
C SER A 267 22.66 -8.27 -15.76
N THR A 268 22.47 -7.25 -16.61
CA THR A 268 21.17 -6.95 -17.25
C THR A 268 20.61 -8.07 -18.13
N LEU A 269 21.45 -9.01 -18.57
CA LEU A 269 21.02 -10.17 -19.37
C LEU A 269 20.77 -11.43 -18.54
N THR A 270 21.22 -11.48 -17.29
CA THR A 270 21.33 -12.74 -16.52
C THR A 270 20.74 -12.67 -15.11
N SER A 271 20.56 -11.49 -14.52
CA SER A 271 20.03 -11.32 -13.17
C SER A 271 18.50 -11.34 -13.12
N PHE A 272 17.89 -12.48 -13.46
CA PHE A 272 16.46 -12.73 -13.27
C PHE A 272 16.25 -13.62 -12.05
N TYR A 273 15.35 -13.21 -11.16
CA TYR A 273 15.07 -13.98 -9.95
C TYR A 273 14.00 -15.04 -10.18
N THR A 274 14.19 -16.17 -9.52
CA THR A 274 13.28 -17.32 -9.59
C THR A 274 11.93 -16.93 -8.98
N PRO A 275 10.81 -17.07 -9.72
CA PRO A 275 9.47 -16.78 -9.19
C PRO A 275 9.11 -17.68 -8.02
N LYS A 276 8.30 -17.16 -7.08
CA LYS A 276 7.92 -17.89 -5.86
C LYS A 276 7.29 -19.25 -6.15
N THR A 277 6.36 -19.32 -7.12
CA THR A 277 5.73 -20.58 -7.56
C THR A 277 6.76 -21.66 -7.94
N VAL A 278 7.88 -21.28 -8.56
CA VAL A 278 8.94 -22.23 -8.93
C VAL A 278 9.70 -22.69 -7.68
N ILE A 279 10.01 -21.78 -6.75
CA ILE A 279 10.68 -22.08 -5.48
C ILE A 279 9.82 -23.04 -4.64
N ASP A 280 8.53 -22.76 -4.52
CA ASP A 280 7.57 -23.62 -3.82
C ASP A 280 7.54 -25.03 -4.43
N GLY A 281 7.55 -25.13 -5.77
CA GLY A 281 7.64 -26.41 -6.47
C GLY A 281 8.92 -27.20 -6.16
N VAL A 282 10.06 -26.52 -6.04
CA VAL A 282 11.34 -27.14 -5.65
C VAL A 282 11.25 -27.67 -4.23
N TYR A 283 10.81 -26.86 -3.26
CA TYR A 283 10.68 -27.30 -1.86
C TYR A 283 9.65 -28.41 -1.68
N LYS A 284 8.53 -28.35 -2.41
CA LYS A 284 7.55 -29.43 -2.42
C LYS A 284 8.19 -30.74 -2.89
N THR A 285 8.94 -30.70 -3.99
CA THR A 285 9.63 -31.89 -4.53
C THR A 285 10.64 -32.45 -3.52
N LEU A 286 11.41 -31.58 -2.86
CA LEU A 286 12.32 -32.00 -1.78
C LEU A 286 11.58 -32.68 -0.62
N SER A 287 10.43 -32.13 -0.21
CA SER A 287 9.59 -32.71 0.84
C SER A 287 9.04 -34.09 0.44
N ASP A 288 8.57 -34.23 -0.81
CA ASP A 288 8.06 -35.48 -1.37
C ASP A 288 9.15 -36.56 -1.46
N MET A 289 10.41 -36.15 -1.70
CA MET A 289 11.59 -37.03 -1.66
C MET A 289 12.03 -37.40 -0.23
N GLY A 290 11.37 -36.86 0.80
CA GLY A 290 11.66 -37.15 2.19
C GLY A 290 12.72 -36.27 2.84
N PHE A 291 13.16 -35.18 2.19
CA PHE A 291 14.04 -34.20 2.84
C PHE A 291 13.27 -33.47 3.95
N LYS A 292 13.88 -33.34 5.14
CA LYS A 292 13.29 -32.70 6.32
C LYS A 292 14.20 -31.67 6.96
N GLN A 293 15.50 -31.93 7.01
CA GLN A 293 16.50 -30.98 7.50
C GLN A 293 17.88 -31.38 6.96
N GLY A 294 18.76 -30.40 6.81
CA GLY A 294 20.13 -30.63 6.35
C GLY A 294 20.83 -29.32 5.99
N ASN A 295 21.91 -29.41 5.22
CA ASN A 295 22.57 -28.23 4.68
C ASN A 295 22.00 -27.94 3.29
N ILE A 296 21.61 -26.69 3.06
CA ILE A 296 21.12 -26.19 1.76
C ILE A 296 22.15 -25.17 1.28
N LEU A 297 22.68 -25.35 0.07
CA LEU A 297 23.59 -24.41 -0.58
C LEU A 297 22.88 -23.79 -1.78
N GLU A 298 22.75 -22.47 -1.78
CA GLU A 298 22.27 -21.69 -2.92
C GLU A 298 23.43 -20.92 -3.55
N PRO A 299 23.98 -21.42 -4.67
CA PRO A 299 24.92 -20.65 -5.47
C PRO A 299 24.17 -19.56 -6.25
N SER A 300 24.65 -18.32 -6.19
CA SER A 300 23.99 -17.14 -6.78
C SER A 300 22.62 -16.84 -6.16
N MET A 301 22.60 -16.66 -4.84
CA MET A 301 21.37 -16.48 -4.07
C MET A 301 20.61 -15.17 -4.37
N GLY A 302 21.26 -14.21 -5.03
CA GLY A 302 20.76 -12.85 -5.17
C GLY A 302 20.47 -12.25 -3.80
N ILE A 303 19.23 -11.81 -3.57
CA ILE A 303 18.80 -11.33 -2.25
C ILE A 303 18.32 -12.44 -1.33
N GLY A 304 18.38 -13.71 -1.72
CA GLY A 304 18.02 -14.88 -0.90
C GLY A 304 16.55 -15.32 -1.04
N ASN A 305 16.01 -15.41 -2.25
CA ASN A 305 14.61 -15.78 -2.43
C ASN A 305 14.29 -17.21 -1.95
N PHE A 306 15.24 -18.15 -2.04
CA PHE A 306 15.01 -19.52 -1.56
C PHE A 306 15.00 -19.61 -0.03
N ILE A 307 15.93 -18.96 0.67
CA ILE A 307 15.93 -18.97 2.14
C ILE A 307 14.67 -18.31 2.72
N GLY A 308 14.20 -17.22 2.11
CA GLY A 308 12.94 -16.57 2.50
C GLY A 308 11.68 -17.40 2.27
N ASN A 309 11.75 -18.43 1.42
CA ASN A 309 10.65 -19.36 1.13
C ASN A 309 10.84 -20.74 1.78
N ILE A 310 11.80 -20.91 2.69
CA ILE A 310 11.96 -22.22 3.34
C ILE A 310 10.68 -22.61 4.11
N PRO A 311 10.09 -23.79 3.84
CA PRO A 311 8.90 -24.25 4.55
C PRO A 311 9.18 -24.46 6.03
N ASP A 312 8.15 -24.33 6.86
CA ASP A 312 8.27 -24.51 8.31
C ASP A 312 8.75 -25.92 8.68
N GLU A 313 8.38 -26.94 7.90
CA GLU A 313 8.84 -28.32 8.11
C GLU A 313 10.35 -28.49 7.88
N MET A 314 10.99 -27.54 7.18
CA MET A 314 12.42 -27.53 6.85
C MET A 314 13.21 -26.46 7.59
N ASN A 315 12.61 -25.72 8.52
CA ASN A 315 13.23 -24.58 9.21
C ASN A 315 14.49 -24.93 10.04
N LYS A 316 14.74 -26.21 10.33
CA LYS A 316 15.96 -26.70 11.01
C LYS A 316 17.14 -26.86 10.05
N SER A 317 16.97 -26.59 8.77
CA SER A 317 18.04 -26.66 7.79
C SER A 317 19.00 -25.48 7.97
N LYS A 318 20.29 -25.72 7.74
CA LYS A 318 21.29 -24.67 7.64
C LYS A 318 21.40 -24.21 6.20
N PHE A 319 21.12 -22.94 5.96
CA PHE A 319 21.20 -22.34 4.64
C PHE A 319 22.58 -21.69 4.45
N TYR A 320 23.17 -21.89 3.29
CA TYR A 320 24.44 -21.29 2.88
C TYR A 320 24.20 -20.59 1.56
N GLY A 321 24.31 -19.28 1.55
CA GLY A 321 24.13 -18.47 0.35
C GLY A 321 25.46 -17.93 -0.16
N VAL A 322 25.68 -17.98 -1.47
CA VAL A 322 26.86 -17.35 -2.11
C VAL A 322 26.36 -16.38 -3.15
N GLU A 323 26.73 -15.12 -3.06
CA GLU A 323 26.39 -14.09 -4.03
C GLU A 323 27.63 -13.35 -4.52
N LEU A 324 27.71 -13.15 -5.84
CA LEU A 324 28.82 -12.46 -6.48
C LEU A 324 28.58 -10.94 -6.50
N ASP A 325 27.34 -10.53 -6.75
CA ASP A 325 26.96 -9.13 -6.79
C ASP A 325 26.90 -8.52 -5.38
N SER A 326 27.73 -7.50 -5.14
CA SER A 326 27.89 -6.84 -3.83
C SER A 326 26.57 -6.29 -3.31
N VAL A 327 25.74 -5.68 -4.17
CA VAL A 327 24.50 -5.03 -3.73
C VAL A 327 23.50 -6.08 -3.26
N SER A 328 23.20 -7.08 -4.09
CA SER A 328 22.26 -8.14 -3.75
C SER A 328 22.74 -8.98 -2.56
N GLY A 329 24.03 -9.28 -2.45
CA GLY A 329 24.60 -9.98 -1.29
C GLY A 329 24.47 -9.19 0.02
N ARG A 330 24.70 -7.87 0.00
CA ARG A 330 24.49 -7.01 1.18
C ARG A 330 23.02 -6.89 1.56
N ILE A 331 22.13 -6.78 0.57
CA ILE A 331 20.69 -6.84 0.78
C ILE A 331 20.29 -8.16 1.43
N GLY A 332 20.75 -9.30 0.90
CA GLY A 332 20.48 -10.63 1.44
C GLY A 332 20.91 -10.75 2.91
N LYS A 333 22.09 -10.21 3.27
CA LYS A 333 22.56 -10.19 4.67
C LYS A 333 21.63 -9.41 5.61
N LEU A 334 21.05 -8.31 5.14
CA LEU A 334 20.08 -7.52 5.92
C LEU A 334 18.70 -8.19 5.97
N LEU A 335 18.32 -8.95 4.96
CA LEU A 335 17.08 -9.75 4.95
C LEU A 335 17.19 -10.99 5.85
N TYR A 336 18.38 -11.57 6.00
CA TYR A 336 18.58 -12.81 6.76
C TYR A 336 19.66 -12.65 7.84
N PRO A 337 19.47 -11.75 8.83
CA PRO A 337 20.47 -11.44 9.84
C PRO A 337 20.80 -12.59 10.80
N GLU A 338 19.99 -13.66 10.82
CA GLU A 338 20.17 -14.82 11.68
C GLU A 338 20.78 -16.02 10.92
N SER A 339 21.14 -15.83 9.65
CA SER A 339 21.74 -16.85 8.78
C SER A 339 23.19 -16.49 8.44
N ASP A 340 24.03 -17.51 8.25
CA ASP A 340 25.47 -17.38 7.98
C ASP A 340 25.79 -17.10 6.50
#